data_AF-A0A0C2GY48-F1
#
_entry.id   AF-A0A0C2GY48-F1
#
_cell.length_a   1.000
_cell.length_b   1.000
_cell.length_c   1.000
_cell.angle_alpha   90.00
_cell.angle_beta   90.00
_cell.angle_gamma   90.00
#
_symmetry.space_group_name_H-M   'P 1'
#
loop_
_entity.id
_entity.type
_entity.pdbx_description
1 polymer ?
#
loop_
_entity_poly.entity_id
_entity_poly.type
_entity_poly.pdbx_seq_one_letter_code
_entity_poly.pdbx_strand_id
1 'polypeptide(L)'
;MVWGQKEEDFYELKAFRFQLGLRNYRTPTDHTNSCKLMREIASRYPQFNVTTFHEYYPFADQYLELKPSLSQNFTLGLLSMLAVSLIMIPDVRAAFAVVGCIASINAGVLGFMTFWGVNLDSVSMITVIMCIGFAVDLSAHIAYAYSQAYGTAHERAVFALETLGWPVFLVSSGT
;
A
#
# COMPACT_ATOMS: atom_id res chain seq x y z
N MET A 1 20.64 -17.76 -29.73
CA MET A 1 22.07 -17.65 -29.34
C MET A 1 22.65 -16.51 -30.15
N VAL A 2 23.39 -15.59 -29.52
CA VAL A 2 24.02 -14.45 -30.19
C VAL A 2 25.52 -14.63 -30.05
N TRP A 3 26.19 -14.79 -31.18
CA TRP A 3 27.64 -14.86 -31.28
C TRP A 3 28.17 -13.45 -31.53
N GLY A 4 29.24 -13.08 -30.83
CA GLY A 4 29.96 -11.85 -31.15
C GLY A 4 31.40 -12.16 -31.52
N GLN A 5 31.88 -11.54 -32.59
CA GLN A 5 33.31 -11.56 -32.89
C GLN A 5 34.05 -10.64 -31.93
N LYS A 6 35.18 -11.12 -31.42
CA LYS A 6 36.22 -10.36 -30.74
C LYS A 6 37.52 -10.71 -31.46
N GLU A 7 38.14 -9.73 -32.11
CA GLU A 7 39.41 -9.80 -32.88
C GLU A 7 39.74 -11.10 -33.65
N GLU A 8 39.66 -10.97 -34.97
CA GLU A 8 40.08 -11.84 -36.09
C GLU A 8 39.90 -13.36 -36.08
N ASP A 9 39.79 -14.11 -34.97
CA ASP A 9 39.71 -15.59 -35.07
C ASP A 9 38.87 -16.35 -34.02
N PHE A 10 38.30 -15.69 -33.00
CA PHE A 10 37.51 -16.39 -31.98
C PHE A 10 36.04 -15.91 -31.90
N TYR A 11 35.10 -16.85 -32.05
CA TYR A 11 33.67 -16.64 -31.81
C TYR A 11 33.37 -16.83 -30.31
N GLU A 12 33.04 -15.74 -29.63
CA GLU A 12 32.63 -15.78 -28.22
C GLU A 12 31.09 -15.83 -28.14
N LEU A 13 30.56 -16.77 -27.36
CA LEU A 13 29.12 -16.86 -27.09
C LEU A 13 28.72 -15.72 -26.15
N LYS A 14 28.16 -14.63 -26.70
CA LYS A 14 27.78 -13.46 -25.90
C LYS A 14 26.48 -13.66 -25.13
N ALA A 15 25.52 -14.38 -25.70
CA ALA A 15 24.24 -14.64 -25.04
C ALA A 15 23.56 -15.91 -25.57
N PHE A 16 22.92 -16.64 -24.66
CA PHE A 16 22.01 -17.73 -24.99
C PHE A 16 20.69 -17.52 -24.25
N ARG A 17 19.60 -18.03 -24.83
CA ARG A 17 18.27 -18.00 -24.22
C ARG A 17 17.79 -19.43 -24.13
N PHE A 18 17.35 -19.84 -22.94
CA PHE A 18 16.61 -21.07 -22.74
C PHE A 18 15.14 -20.74 -22.52
N GLN A 19 14.26 -21.54 -23.13
CA GLN A 19 12.81 -21.44 -22.92
C GLN A 19 12.42 -22.58 -21.98
N LEU A 20 11.70 -22.24 -20.91
CA LEU A 20 11.26 -23.16 -19.88
C LEU A 20 9.73 -23.09 -19.81
N GLY A 21 9.07 -24.25 -19.84
CA GLY A 21 7.63 -24.35 -19.63
C GLY A 21 7.31 -24.48 -18.15
N LEU A 22 6.51 -23.56 -17.61
CA LEU A 22 5.98 -23.65 -16.25
C LEU A 22 4.69 -24.48 -16.25
N ARG A 23 4.54 -25.38 -15.26
CA ARG A 23 3.35 -26.22 -15.11
C ARG A 23 2.42 -25.58 -14.06
N ASN A 24 1.11 -25.61 -14.33
CA ASN A 24 0.07 -25.17 -13.39
C ASN A 24 0.09 -23.65 -13.09
N TYR A 25 -0.01 -22.85 -14.15
CA TYR A 25 0.07 -21.38 -14.11
C TYR A 25 -1.35 -20.79 -14.25
N ARG A 26 -2.15 -20.78 -13.17
CA ARG A 26 -3.56 -20.33 -13.22
C ARG A 26 -3.89 -19.17 -12.30
N THR A 27 -3.21 -19.02 -11.15
CA THR A 27 -3.57 -17.98 -10.17
C THR A 27 -2.50 -16.88 -10.09
N PRO A 28 -2.87 -15.61 -9.78
CA PRO A 28 -1.93 -14.48 -9.57
C PRO A 28 -0.81 -14.79 -8.55
N THR A 29 -1.13 -15.62 -7.56
CA THR A 29 -0.20 -16.16 -6.58
C THR A 29 0.84 -17.11 -7.19
N ASP A 30 0.47 -17.90 -8.19
CA ASP A 30 1.40 -18.77 -8.92
C ASP A 30 2.34 -17.95 -9.80
N HIS A 31 1.86 -16.86 -10.40
CA HIS A 31 2.67 -15.92 -11.18
C HIS A 31 3.79 -15.30 -10.31
N THR A 32 3.43 -14.85 -9.10
CA THR A 32 4.38 -14.24 -8.16
C THR A 32 5.36 -15.24 -7.55
N ASN A 33 4.88 -16.44 -7.18
CA ASN A 33 5.75 -17.50 -6.67
C ASN A 33 6.73 -18.00 -7.73
N SER A 34 6.28 -18.15 -8.99
CA SER A 34 7.15 -18.54 -10.10
C SER A 34 8.23 -17.49 -10.39
N CYS A 35 7.87 -16.20 -10.32
CA CYS A 35 8.83 -15.10 -10.47
C CYS A 35 9.90 -15.15 -9.37
N LYS A 36 9.50 -15.32 -8.11
CA LYS A 36 10.42 -15.48 -6.97
C LYS A 36 11.35 -16.66 -7.13
N LEU A 37 10.82 -17.83 -7.49
CA LEU A 37 11.59 -19.05 -7.64
C LEU A 37 12.60 -18.92 -8.79
N MET A 38 12.21 -18.33 -9.92
CA MET A 38 13.12 -18.10 -11.04
C MET A 38 14.24 -17.12 -10.66
N ARG A 39 13.92 -16.06 -9.91
CA ARG A 39 14.91 -15.10 -9.39
C ARG A 39 15.86 -15.71 -8.36
N GLU A 40 15.35 -16.57 -7.48
CA GLU A 40 16.19 -17.27 -6.49
C GLU A 40 17.19 -18.19 -7.19
N ILE A 41 16.74 -18.96 -8.19
CA ILE A 41 17.62 -19.80 -9.00
C ILE A 41 18.66 -18.96 -9.74
N ALA A 42 18.26 -17.84 -10.35
CA ALA A 42 19.18 -16.93 -11.01
C ALA A 42 20.22 -16.35 -10.04
N SER A 43 19.81 -15.97 -8.82
CA SER A 43 20.71 -15.44 -7.79
C SER A 43 21.69 -16.47 -7.22
N ARG A 44 21.39 -17.77 -7.33
CA ARG A 44 22.28 -18.86 -6.89
C ARG A 44 23.47 -19.04 -7.84
N TYR A 45 23.36 -18.56 -9.07
CA TYR A 45 24.39 -18.67 -10.10
C TYR A 45 24.82 -17.28 -10.62
N PRO A 46 25.33 -16.38 -9.75
CA PRO A 46 25.71 -15.02 -10.14
C PRO A 46 26.83 -14.99 -11.19
N GLN A 47 27.66 -16.03 -11.27
CA GLN A 47 28.75 -16.17 -12.24
C GLN A 47 28.29 -16.19 -13.70
N PHE A 48 27.01 -16.48 -13.97
CA PHE A 48 26.46 -16.56 -15.33
C PHE A 48 25.56 -15.36 -15.69
N ASN A 49 25.43 -14.36 -14.79
CA ASN A 49 24.61 -13.15 -14.98
C ASN A 49 23.23 -13.44 -15.62
N VAL A 50 22.52 -14.44 -15.10
CA VAL A 50 21.29 -14.95 -15.69
C VAL A 50 20.15 -13.95 -15.46
N THR A 51 19.56 -13.47 -16.54
CA THR A 51 18.35 -12.64 -16.49
C THR A 51 17.12 -13.45 -16.88
N THR A 52 16.08 -13.35 -16.07
CA THR A 52 14.82 -14.07 -16.26
C THR A 52 13.81 -13.12 -16.89
N PHE A 53 13.31 -13.44 -18.09
CA PHE A 53 12.38 -12.59 -18.83
C PHE A 53 11.08 -13.35 -19.13
N HIS A 54 9.96 -12.76 -18.74
CA HIS A 54 8.63 -13.28 -19.03
C HIS A 54 7.63 -12.12 -19.10
N GLU A 55 6.67 -12.18 -20.02
CA GLU A 55 5.71 -11.10 -20.28
C GLU A 55 4.87 -10.76 -19.03
N TYR A 56 4.60 -11.74 -18.18
CA TYR A 56 3.82 -11.57 -16.95
C TYR A 56 4.63 -11.09 -15.73
N TYR A 57 5.95 -10.92 -15.84
CA TYR A 57 6.78 -10.51 -14.70
C TYR A 57 6.50 -9.11 -14.16
N PRO A 58 6.25 -8.09 -15.00
CA PRO A 58 5.89 -6.76 -14.50
C PRO A 58 4.65 -6.77 -13.60
N PHE A 59 3.63 -7.56 -13.97
CA PHE A 59 2.40 -7.70 -13.18
C PHE A 59 2.64 -8.42 -11.85
N ALA A 60 3.49 -9.46 -11.86
CA ALA A 60 3.88 -10.17 -10.65
C ALA A 60 4.69 -9.27 -9.70
N ASP A 61 5.63 -8.50 -10.22
CA ASP A 61 6.43 -7.55 -9.44
C ASP A 61 5.57 -6.46 -8.81
N GLN A 62 4.65 -5.90 -9.59
CA GLN A 62 3.69 -4.93 -9.09
C GLN A 62 2.95 -5.52 -7.88
N TYR A 63 2.34 -6.71 -8.02
CA TYR A 63 1.62 -7.37 -6.93
C TYR A 63 2.47 -7.63 -5.68
N LEU A 64 3.77 -7.90 -5.86
CA LEU A 64 4.70 -8.10 -4.74
C LEU A 64 4.99 -6.80 -3.99
N GLU A 65 5.09 -5.68 -4.68
CA GLU A 65 5.31 -4.36 -4.09
C GLU A 65 4.03 -3.73 -3.52
N LEU A 66 2.83 -4.15 -3.95
CA LEU A 66 1.54 -3.63 -3.44
C LEU A 66 1.39 -3.86 -1.92
N LYS A 67 1.66 -5.09 -1.46
CA LYS A 67 1.47 -5.48 -0.05
C LYS A 67 2.30 -4.65 0.95
N PRO A 68 3.64 -4.53 0.79
CA PRO A 68 4.44 -3.72 1.70
C PRO A 68 4.05 -2.24 1.62
N SER A 69 3.79 -1.72 0.43
CA SER A 69 3.39 -0.32 0.22
C SER A 69 2.10 0.03 0.99
N LEU A 70 1.08 -0.82 0.94
CA LEU A 70 -0.15 -0.65 1.73
C LEU A 70 0.12 -0.57 3.23
N SER A 71 0.90 -1.52 3.74
CA SER A 71 1.21 -1.60 5.17
C SER A 71 2.01 -0.39 5.67
N GLN A 72 2.93 0.11 4.84
CA GLN A 72 3.73 1.30 5.15
C GLN A 72 2.85 2.56 5.17
N ASN A 73 1.99 2.75 4.16
CA ASN A 73 1.07 3.88 4.13
C ASN A 73 0.13 3.90 5.34
N PHE A 74 -0.41 2.73 5.71
CA PHE A 74 -1.25 2.59 6.89
C PHE A 74 -0.50 2.96 8.19
N THR A 75 0.71 2.44 8.36
CA THR A 75 1.53 2.71 9.55
C THR A 75 1.92 4.19 9.63
N LEU A 76 2.34 4.78 8.51
CA LEU A 76 2.72 6.18 8.44
C LEU A 76 1.53 7.12 8.75
N GLY A 77 0.33 6.79 8.24
CA GLY A 77 -0.88 7.53 8.53
C GLY A 77 -1.30 7.49 10.01
N LEU A 78 -1.19 6.33 10.65
CA LEU A 78 -1.42 6.21 12.09
C LEU A 78 -0.39 6.99 12.91
N LEU A 79 0.87 6.95 12.50
CA LEU A 79 1.98 7.59 13.20
C LEU A 79 1.90 9.13 13.09
N SER A 80 1.59 9.65 11.90
CA SER A 80 1.37 11.09 11.70
C SER A 80 0.20 11.60 12.53
N MET A 81 -0.88 10.82 12.62
CA MET A 81 -2.04 11.14 13.46
C MET A 81 -1.75 11.15 14.94
N LEU A 82 -1.01 10.15 15.41
CA LEU A 82 -0.57 10.08 16.79
C LEU A 82 0.31 11.29 17.12
N ALA A 83 1.21 11.69 16.21
CA ALA A 83 2.05 12.87 16.40
C ALA A 83 1.22 14.17 16.49
N VAL A 84 0.27 14.38 15.57
CA VAL A 84 -0.59 15.58 15.57
C VAL A 84 -1.47 15.63 16.82
N SER A 85 -2.09 14.51 17.20
CA SER A 85 -2.96 14.46 18.38
C SER A 85 -2.21 14.70 19.69
N LEU A 86 -0.96 14.22 19.82
CA LEU A 86 -0.11 14.48 20.99
C LEU A 86 0.34 15.94 21.09
N ILE A 87 0.64 16.59 19.96
CA ILE A 87 1.04 18.01 19.95
C ILE A 87 -0.11 18.92 20.40
N MET A 88 -1.34 18.53 20.07
CA MET A 88 -2.47 19.44 20.08
C MET A 88 -3.42 19.23 21.27
N ILE A 89 -3.47 18.04 21.87
CA ILE A 89 -4.25 17.75 23.07
C ILE A 89 -3.28 17.50 24.24
N PRO A 90 -3.27 18.33 25.30
CA PRO A 90 -2.42 18.11 26.48
C PRO A 90 -2.82 16.89 27.33
N ASP A 91 -3.97 16.27 27.07
CA ASP A 91 -4.45 15.05 27.73
C ASP A 91 -4.25 13.80 26.85
N VAL A 92 -3.24 13.01 27.22
CA VAL A 92 -2.76 11.83 26.49
C VAL A 92 -3.85 10.73 26.38
N ARG A 93 -4.77 10.64 27.36
CA ARG A 93 -5.81 9.60 27.37
C ARG A 93 -6.85 9.80 26.28
N ALA A 94 -7.24 11.05 26.05
CA ALA A 94 -8.16 11.41 24.97
C ALA A 94 -7.50 11.20 23.60
N ALA A 95 -6.21 11.52 23.46
CA ALA A 95 -5.46 11.29 22.24
C ALA A 95 -5.41 9.79 21.86
N PHE A 96 -5.13 8.89 22.81
CA PHE A 96 -5.16 7.45 22.55
C PHE A 96 -6.55 6.93 22.16
N ALA A 97 -7.63 7.46 22.75
CA ALA A 97 -8.99 7.07 22.38
C ALA A 97 -9.31 7.46 20.93
N VAL A 98 -8.92 8.66 20.50
CA VAL A 98 -9.10 9.13 19.12
C VAL A 98 -8.28 8.29 18.13
N VAL A 99 -7.02 8.02 18.44
CA VAL A 99 -6.17 7.13 17.62
C VAL A 99 -6.77 5.73 17.53
N GLY A 100 -7.35 5.21 18.62
CA GLY A 100 -8.07 3.93 18.63
C GLY A 100 -9.28 3.90 17.70
N CYS A 101 -10.10 4.97 17.71
CA CYS A 101 -11.22 5.10 16.78
C CYS A 101 -10.76 5.13 15.32
N ILE A 102 -9.68 5.86 15.01
CA ILE A 102 -9.11 5.95 13.66
C ILE A 102 -8.53 4.60 13.21
N ALA A 103 -7.81 3.91 14.10
CA ALA A 103 -7.31 2.56 13.83
C ALA A 103 -8.48 1.60 13.52
N SER A 104 -9.60 1.72 14.24
CA SER A 104 -10.80 0.94 13.99
C SER A 104 -11.43 1.23 12.62
N ILE A 105 -11.49 2.49 12.19
CA ILE A 105 -12.03 2.87 10.87
C ILE A 105 -11.17 2.24 9.76
N ASN A 106 -9.86 2.38 9.86
CA ASN A 106 -8.94 1.81 8.88
C ASN A 106 -8.97 0.28 8.84
N ALA A 107 -9.03 -0.36 10.01
CA ALA A 107 -9.22 -1.81 10.10
C ALA A 107 -10.57 -2.24 9.49
N GLY A 108 -11.61 -1.40 9.65
CA GLY A 108 -12.91 -1.60 9.01
C GLY A 108 -12.81 -1.60 7.49
N VAL A 109 -12.14 -0.62 6.88
CA VAL A 109 -11.95 -0.54 5.41
C VAL A 109 -11.23 -1.78 4.88
N LEU A 110 -10.13 -2.19 5.52
CA LEU A 110 -9.40 -3.41 5.15
C LEU A 110 -10.21 -4.69 5.38
N GLY A 111 -11.00 -4.70 6.46
CA GLY A 111 -11.88 -5.80 6.81
C GLY A 111 -13.01 -6.00 5.81
N PHE A 112 -13.67 -4.92 5.40
CA PHE A 112 -14.72 -4.96 4.36
C PHE A 112 -14.18 -5.43 3.02
N MET A 113 -12.97 -5.01 2.64
CA MET A 113 -12.37 -5.44 1.38
C MET A 113 -12.06 -6.94 1.38
N THR A 114 -11.61 -7.46 2.53
CA THR A 114 -11.35 -8.89 2.71
C THR A 114 -12.65 -9.69 2.76
N PHE A 115 -13.70 -9.16 3.41
CA PHE A 115 -15.00 -9.80 3.55
C PHE A 115 -15.75 -9.94 2.22
N TRP A 116 -15.64 -8.93 1.34
CA TRP A 116 -16.27 -8.97 0.02
C TRP A 116 -15.48 -9.78 -1.02
N GLY A 117 -14.33 -10.36 -0.63
CA GLY A 117 -13.53 -11.19 -1.53
C GLY A 117 -12.95 -10.43 -2.73
N VAL A 118 -12.78 -9.11 -2.62
CA VAL A 118 -12.18 -8.29 -3.68
C VAL A 118 -10.70 -8.66 -3.77
N ASN A 119 -10.30 -9.16 -4.94
CA ASN A 119 -8.89 -9.43 -5.21
C ASN A 119 -8.13 -8.10 -5.19
N LEU A 120 -7.04 -8.06 -4.40
CA LEU A 120 -6.12 -6.92 -4.29
C LEU A 120 -5.40 -6.66 -5.61
N ASP A 121 -6.08 -6.00 -6.55
CA ASP A 121 -5.45 -5.53 -7.78
C ASP A 121 -4.82 -4.15 -7.56
N SER A 122 -3.90 -3.74 -8.43
CA SER A 122 -3.23 -2.45 -8.31
C SER A 122 -4.20 -1.28 -8.42
N VAL A 123 -5.28 -1.41 -9.21
CA VAL A 123 -6.29 -0.36 -9.32
C VAL A 123 -7.08 -0.24 -8.01
N SER A 124 -7.50 -1.37 -7.43
CA SER A 124 -8.19 -1.39 -6.14
C SER A 124 -7.30 -0.92 -4.98
N MET A 125 -5.98 -1.11 -5.07
CA MET A 125 -5.07 -0.61 -4.06
C MET A 125 -5.05 0.93 -4.03
N ILE A 126 -5.03 1.56 -5.21
CA ILE A 126 -4.99 3.02 -5.32
C ILE A 126 -6.25 3.63 -4.70
N THR A 127 -7.42 3.05 -4.96
CA THR A 127 -8.68 3.51 -4.37
C THR A 127 -8.68 3.35 -2.85
N VAL A 128 -8.17 2.24 -2.33
CA VAL A 128 -8.04 2.01 -0.87
C VAL A 128 -7.10 3.02 -0.23
N ILE A 129 -5.94 3.27 -0.82
CA ILE A 129 -4.98 4.26 -0.30
C ILE A 129 -5.59 5.66 -0.34
N MET A 130 -6.31 6.00 -1.41
CA MET A 130 -7.03 7.26 -1.51
C MET A 130 -8.11 7.39 -0.41
N CYS A 131 -8.91 6.33 -0.18
CA CYS A 131 -9.89 6.31 0.90
C CYS A 131 -9.25 6.46 2.29
N ILE A 132 -8.12 5.79 2.54
CA ILE A 132 -7.36 5.94 3.79
C ILE A 132 -6.85 7.38 3.91
N GLY A 133 -6.32 7.97 2.84
CA GLY A 133 -5.85 9.34 2.81
C GLY A 133 -6.96 10.34 3.17
N PHE A 134 -8.14 10.21 2.58
CA PHE A 134 -9.30 11.03 2.93
C PHE A 134 -9.79 10.82 4.37
N ALA A 135 -9.81 9.56 4.84
CA ALA A 135 -10.21 9.27 6.22
C ALA A 135 -9.24 9.88 7.24
N VAL A 136 -7.94 9.86 6.93
CA VAL A 136 -6.89 10.51 7.72
C VAL A 136 -7.08 12.03 7.66
N ASP A 137 -7.17 12.65 6.48
CA ASP A 137 -7.37 14.10 6.35
C ASP A 137 -8.57 14.61 7.18
N LEU A 138 -9.73 13.94 7.06
CA LEU A 138 -10.91 14.25 7.85
C LEU A 138 -10.65 14.13 9.35
N SER A 139 -9.98 13.06 9.78
CA SER A 139 -9.69 12.85 11.21
C SER A 139 -8.77 13.93 11.78
N ALA A 140 -7.88 14.50 10.96
CA ALA A 140 -6.95 15.54 11.38
C ALA A 140 -7.68 16.87 11.51
N HIS A 141 -8.57 17.17 10.57
CA HIS A 141 -9.47 18.32 10.66
C HIS A 141 -10.39 18.24 11.89
N ILE A 142 -10.95 17.06 12.20
CA ILE A 142 -11.75 16.82 13.41
C ILE A 142 -10.92 17.02 14.67
N ALA A 143 -9.72 16.44 14.73
CA ALA A 143 -8.82 16.66 15.83
C ALA A 143 -8.59 18.16 16.02
N TYR A 144 -8.21 18.87 14.95
CA TYR A 144 -7.90 20.31 14.96
C TYR A 144 -9.06 21.15 15.49
N ALA A 145 -10.26 20.97 14.95
CA ALA A 145 -11.45 21.66 15.41
C ALA A 145 -11.75 21.36 16.88
N TYR A 146 -11.55 20.12 17.32
CA TYR A 146 -11.70 19.72 18.73
C TYR A 146 -10.70 20.43 19.65
N SER A 147 -9.46 20.67 19.21
CA SER A 147 -8.49 21.44 19.99
C SER A 147 -8.81 22.93 20.07
N GLN A 148 -9.39 23.51 19.02
CA GLN A 148 -9.71 24.92 18.99
C GLN A 148 -11.00 25.26 19.76
N ALA A 149 -11.85 24.26 19.97
CA ALA A 149 -13.08 24.40 20.75
C ALA A 149 -12.79 24.53 22.26
N TYR A 150 -13.48 25.47 22.91
CA TYR A 150 -13.42 25.69 24.36
C TYR A 150 -14.64 25.05 25.03
N GLY A 151 -14.44 24.36 26.17
CA GLY A 151 -15.52 23.75 26.94
C GLY A 151 -15.20 22.35 27.45
N THR A 152 -16.25 21.63 27.87
CA THR A 152 -16.15 20.21 28.28
C THR A 152 -15.90 19.30 27.07
N ALA A 153 -15.41 18.07 27.29
CA ALA A 153 -15.12 17.12 26.22
C ALA A 153 -16.34 16.86 25.30
N HIS A 154 -17.55 16.85 25.86
CA HIS A 154 -18.78 16.68 25.11
C HIS A 154 -19.11 17.90 24.24
N GLU A 155 -19.03 19.10 24.79
CA GLU A 155 -19.30 20.35 24.05
C GLU A 155 -18.29 20.57 22.93
N ARG A 156 -17.02 20.25 23.17
CA ARG A 156 -15.96 20.31 22.15
C ARG A 156 -16.19 19.32 21.01
N ALA A 157 -16.67 18.11 21.32
CA ALA A 157 -17.01 17.11 20.32
C ALA A 157 -18.21 17.53 19.46
N VAL A 158 -19.25 18.08 20.09
CA VAL A 158 -20.44 18.60 19.38
C VAL A 158 -20.07 19.76 18.46
N PHE A 159 -19.28 20.72 18.95
CA PHE A 159 -18.83 21.87 18.16
C PHE A 159 -17.95 21.48 16.97
N ALA A 160 -17.02 20.53 17.18
CA ALA A 160 -16.19 20.00 16.10
C ALA A 160 -17.04 19.29 15.03
N LEU A 161 -18.06 18.51 15.44
CA LEU A 161 -18.96 17.81 14.53
C LEU A 161 -19.88 18.78 13.77
N GLU A 162 -20.36 19.85 14.40
CA GLU A 162 -21.23 20.86 13.77
C GLU A 162 -20.46 21.65 12.71
N THR A 163 -19.22 22.04 13.01
CA THR A 163 -18.38 22.82 12.09
C THR A 163 -17.91 21.99 10.89
N LEU A 164 -17.61 20.71 11.10
CA LEU A 164 -17.05 19.83 10.06
C LEU A 164 -18.11 18.95 9.37
N GLY A 165 -19.31 18.82 9.93
CA GLY A 165 -20.35 17.94 9.38
C GLY A 165 -20.80 18.35 7.98
N TRP A 166 -21.04 19.66 7.77
CA TRP A 166 -21.46 20.18 6.47
C TRP A 166 -20.44 19.98 5.33
N PRO A 167 -19.16 20.38 5.47
CA PRO A 167 -18.18 20.18 4.41
C PRO A 167 -17.94 18.70 4.09
N VAL A 168 -17.97 17.82 5.09
CA VAL A 168 -17.79 16.37 4.90
C VAL A 168 -18.94 15.75 4.12
N PHE A 169 -20.17 16.13 4.46
CA PHE A 169 -21.34 15.66 3.74
C PHE A 169 -21.31 16.10 2.28
N LEU A 170 -20.89 17.34 2.03
CA LEU A 170 -20.80 17.90 0.68
C LEU A 170 -19.69 17.23 -0.15
N VAL A 171 -18.55 16.91 0.46
CA VAL A 171 -17.48 16.10 -0.16
C VAL A 171 -18.00 14.72 -0.55
N SER A 172 -18.66 14.00 0.36
CA SER A 172 -19.19 12.66 0.07
C SER A 172 -20.31 12.66 -0.97
N SER A 173 -21.02 13.78 -1.13
CA SER A 173 -22.10 13.92 -2.11
C SER A 173 -21.56 14.27 -3.51
N GLY A 174 -20.36 14.84 -3.59
CA GLY A 174 -19.74 15.30 -4.83
C GLY A 174 -18.77 14.31 -5.48
N THR A 175 -18.39 13.24 -4.78
CA THR A 175 -17.55 12.14 -5.26
C THR A 175 -18.38 10.97 -5.76
#